data_AF-A0AAE0E9I4-F1
#
_entry.id   AF-A0AAE0E9I4-F1
#
_cell.length_a   1.000
_cell.length_b   1.000
_cell.length_c   1.000
_cell.angle_alpha   90.00
_cell.angle_beta   90.00
_cell.angle_gamma   90.00
#
_symmetry.space_group_name_H-M   'P 1'
#
loop_
_entity.id
_entity.type
_entity.pdbx_description
1 polymer ?
#
loop_
_entity_poly.entity_id
_entity_poly.type
_entity_poly.pdbx_seq_one_letter_code
_entity_poly.pdbx_strand_id
1 'polypeptide(L)'
;MQSILVDETLDESNREQMAIILRFVDCDGFIRERFFQVVGVDETSALTFKNAISNVLTTYNLQVENMRGQGYDGASNIRVAWKGLQALFLKDCFYAYYIHCFAHRSQLVLVAASKDVHDVWLFFSKLSCIVNLVSASPKLSLELKCTREFEVAEMVASGELKTGKRANQIRVLQRAGVTRWSSHFSYVARLIEMFDATSSVLENMVDNGLNNNIRGEAK
;
A
#
# COMPACT_ATOMS: atom_id res chain seq x y z
N MET A 1 16.21 20.63 19.06
CA MET A 1 15.37 19.45 19.38
C MET A 1 15.17 18.68 18.08
N GLN A 2 15.49 17.37 18.06
CA GLN A 2 15.40 16.55 16.84
C GLN A 2 14.59 15.28 17.06
N SER A 3 13.91 14.81 16.04
CA SER A 3 13.18 13.55 16.00
C SER A 3 13.44 12.85 14.67
N ILE A 4 13.48 11.53 14.69
CA ILE A 4 13.57 10.73 13.46
C ILE A 4 12.16 10.33 13.03
N LEU A 5 11.91 10.39 11.73
CA LEU A 5 10.75 9.80 11.08
C LEU A 5 11.28 8.72 10.14
N VAL A 6 10.74 7.52 10.27
CA VAL A 6 11.21 6.36 9.52
C VAL A 6 10.02 5.68 8.86
N ASP A 7 10.18 5.40 7.57
CA ASP A 7 9.18 4.74 6.73
C ASP A 7 9.83 3.53 6.04
N GLU A 8 9.12 2.42 5.97
CA GLU A 8 9.58 1.17 5.35
C GLU A 8 8.82 0.91 4.05
N THR A 9 9.55 0.42 3.05
CA THR A 9 8.95 -0.08 1.81
C THR A 9 9.80 -1.22 1.23
N LEU A 10 9.17 -2.03 0.38
CA LEU A 10 9.87 -2.96 -0.49
C LEU A 10 10.29 -2.27 -1.79
N ASP A 11 11.47 -2.61 -2.31
CA ASP A 11 11.91 -2.24 -3.65
C ASP A 11 11.41 -3.20 -4.75
N GLU A 12 11.77 -2.94 -6.01
CA GLU A 12 11.36 -3.76 -7.17
C GLU A 12 11.87 -5.21 -7.11
N SER A 13 12.92 -5.48 -6.32
CA SER A 13 13.46 -6.82 -6.08
C SER A 13 12.93 -7.46 -4.80
N ASN A 14 11.86 -6.89 -4.20
CA ASN A 14 11.30 -7.29 -2.91
C ASN A 14 12.31 -7.26 -1.75
N ARG A 15 13.26 -6.32 -1.78
CA ARG A 15 14.14 -6.08 -0.64
C ARG A 15 13.61 -4.94 0.20
N GLU A 16 13.79 -5.07 1.50
CA GLU A 16 13.34 -4.12 2.51
C GLU A 16 14.21 -2.86 2.48
N GLN A 17 13.57 -1.70 2.40
CA GLN A 17 14.20 -0.39 2.34
C GLN A 17 13.60 0.49 3.41
N MET A 18 14.43 1.35 3.98
CA MET A 18 14.05 2.23 5.07
C MET A 18 14.44 3.67 4.73
N ALA A 19 13.44 4.54 4.57
CA ALA A 19 13.65 5.96 4.41
C ALA A 19 13.77 6.63 5.79
N ILE A 20 14.85 7.40 5.99
CA ILE A 20 15.09 8.15 7.24
C ILE A 20 14.97 9.64 6.95
N ILE A 21 14.11 10.30 7.71
CA ILE A 21 13.88 11.74 7.67
C ILE A 21 14.14 12.31 9.05
N LEU A 22 14.91 13.39 9.11
CA LEU A 22 15.11 14.14 10.35
C LEU A 22 14.12 15.31 10.40
N ARG A 23 13.37 15.38 11.49
CA ARG A 23 12.53 16.55 11.84
C ARG A 23 13.18 17.29 13.01
N PHE A 24 13.38 18.59 12.88
CA PHE A 24 13.98 19.42 13.94
C PHE A 24 13.44 20.85 13.90
N VAL A 25 13.74 21.62 14.94
CA VAL A 25 13.43 23.07 14.99
C VAL A 25 14.72 23.83 14.67
N ASP A 26 14.66 24.75 13.71
CA ASP A 26 15.81 25.60 13.35
C ASP A 26 16.00 26.78 14.32
N CYS A 27 17.00 27.62 14.04
CA CYS A 27 17.33 28.79 14.87
C CYS A 27 16.22 29.84 14.92
N ASP A 28 15.34 29.87 13.91
CA ASP A 28 14.24 30.81 13.80
C ASP A 28 12.95 30.25 14.45
N GLY A 29 13.01 29.03 15.01
CA GLY A 29 11.87 28.37 15.64
C GLY A 29 10.95 27.61 14.67
N PHE A 30 11.32 27.48 13.40
CA PHE A 30 10.52 26.75 12.42
C PHE A 30 10.83 25.26 12.41
N ILE A 31 9.79 24.45 12.26
CA ILE A 31 9.93 23.01 12.04
C ILE A 31 10.49 22.78 10.63
N ARG A 32 11.59 22.03 10.56
CA ARG A 32 12.23 21.60 9.32
C ARG A 32 12.21 20.09 9.24
N GLU A 33 11.98 19.59 8.04
CA GLU A 33 12.12 18.18 7.69
C GLU A 33 13.17 18.05 6.59
N ARG A 34 14.07 17.09 6.78
CA ARG A 34 15.16 16.80 5.84
C ARG A 34 15.25 15.30 5.64
N PHE A 35 15.04 14.90 4.39
CA PHE A 35 15.38 13.55 3.95
C PHE A 35 16.89 13.36 4.11
N PHE A 36 17.30 12.25 4.71
CA PHE A 36 18.71 11.93 4.92
C PHE A 36 19.15 10.84 3.94
N GLN A 37 18.49 9.69 4.01
CA GLN A 37 18.92 8.52 3.25
C GLN A 37 17.81 7.47 3.15
N VAL A 38 17.83 6.70 2.05
CA VAL A 38 17.17 5.39 1.97
C VAL A 38 18.24 4.33 2.22
N VAL A 39 18.01 3.46 3.19
CA VAL A 39 18.92 2.39 3.59
C VAL A 39 18.28 1.05 3.30
N GLY A 40 18.97 0.21 2.53
CA GLY A 40 18.57 -1.19 2.37
C GLY A 40 18.90 -1.97 3.63
N VAL A 41 17.96 -2.81 4.07
CA VAL A 41 18.16 -3.72 5.19
C VAL A 41 17.90 -5.15 4.76
N ASP A 42 18.78 -6.07 5.17
CA ASP A 42 18.66 -7.47 4.80
C ASP A 42 17.59 -8.20 5.64
N GLU A 43 17.26 -7.68 6.82
CA GLU A 43 16.32 -8.27 7.76
C GLU A 43 15.45 -7.23 8.48
N THR A 44 14.20 -7.58 8.73
CA THR A 44 13.20 -6.73 9.42
C THR A 44 13.24 -6.88 10.94
N SER A 45 14.45 -6.93 11.52
CA SER A 45 14.64 -7.03 12.96
C SER A 45 14.78 -5.65 13.61
N ALA A 46 14.32 -5.52 14.86
CA ALA A 46 14.47 -4.29 15.64
C ALA A 46 15.94 -3.85 15.76
N LEU A 47 16.86 -4.80 15.89
CA LEU A 47 18.29 -4.52 16.04
C LEU A 47 18.89 -4.04 14.72
N THR A 48 18.50 -4.64 13.60
CA THR A 48 18.94 -4.22 12.25
C THR A 48 18.54 -2.78 12.00
N PHE A 49 17.29 -2.42 12.30
CA PHE A 49 16.83 -1.03 12.16
C PHE A 49 17.57 -0.07 13.10
N LYS A 50 17.79 -0.46 14.36
CA LYS A 50 18.55 0.38 15.30
C LYS A 50 19.94 0.67 14.74
N ASN A 51 20.65 -0.36 14.32
CA ASN A 51 22.01 -0.21 13.81
C ASN A 51 22.04 0.65 12.55
N ALA A 52 21.12 0.42 11.60
CA ALA A 52 21.02 1.23 10.39
C ALA A 52 20.76 2.72 10.71
N ILE A 53 19.81 3.02 11.60
CA ILE A 53 19.49 4.39 12.01
C ILE A 53 20.68 5.03 12.75
N SER A 54 21.27 4.33 13.72
CA SER A 54 22.42 4.83 14.48
C SER A 54 23.63 5.09 13.58
N ASN A 55 23.87 4.23 12.58
CA ASN A 55 24.93 4.43 11.60
C ASN A 55 24.69 5.70 10.78
N VAL A 56 23.47 5.90 10.26
CA VAL A 56 23.12 7.12 9.52
C VAL A 56 23.30 8.36 10.39
N LEU A 57 22.79 8.35 11.63
CA LEU A 57 22.99 9.47 12.57
C LEU A 57 24.47 9.75 12.80
N THR A 58 25.28 8.72 13.03
CA THR A 58 26.73 8.83 13.24
C THR A 58 27.45 9.41 12.02
N THR A 59 27.08 8.99 10.80
CA THR A 59 27.62 9.53 9.55
C THR A 59 27.42 11.05 9.45
N TYR A 60 26.32 11.56 9.97
CA TYR A 60 26.01 12.99 10.00
C TYR A 60 26.41 13.69 11.32
N ASN A 61 27.24 13.04 12.16
CA ASN A 61 27.67 13.54 13.47
C ASN A 61 26.50 13.88 14.42
N LEU A 62 25.40 13.15 14.30
CA LEU A 62 24.24 13.26 15.17
C LEU A 62 24.28 12.15 16.23
N GLN A 63 24.03 12.55 17.46
CA GLN A 63 23.99 11.67 18.63
C GLN A 63 22.56 11.19 18.88
N VAL A 64 22.41 9.88 19.16
CA VAL A 64 21.12 9.26 19.50
C VAL A 64 20.56 9.84 20.80
N GLU A 65 21.43 10.16 21.75
CA GLU A 65 21.12 10.74 23.05
C GLU A 65 20.39 12.09 22.93
N ASN A 66 20.58 12.80 21.82
CA ASN A 66 19.94 14.09 21.54
C ASN A 66 18.56 13.96 20.89
N MET A 67 18.14 12.75 20.53
CA MET A 67 16.80 12.52 20.00
C MET A 67 15.72 12.81 21.05
N ARG A 68 14.64 13.44 20.61
CA ARG A 68 13.44 13.75 21.42
C ARG A 68 12.18 13.10 20.88
N GLY A 69 12.25 12.50 19.70
CA GLY A 69 11.13 11.78 19.11
C GLY A 69 11.56 10.69 18.15
N GLN A 70 10.74 9.67 18.05
CA GLN A 70 10.87 8.56 17.12
C GLN A 70 9.50 8.28 16.50
N GLY A 71 9.34 8.58 15.21
CA GLY A 71 8.11 8.42 14.45
C GLY A 71 8.22 7.24 13.49
N TYR A 72 7.41 6.21 13.70
CA TYR A 72 7.36 5.02 12.85
C TYR A 72 5.95 4.81 12.33
N ASP A 73 5.82 4.27 11.12
CA ASP A 73 4.56 3.73 10.66
C ASP A 73 4.22 2.44 11.43
N GLY A 74 2.93 2.10 11.53
CA GLY A 74 2.49 0.87 12.20
C GLY A 74 2.12 -0.23 11.21
N ALA A 75 2.47 -0.06 9.93
CA ALA A 75 1.68 -0.58 8.82
C ALA A 75 2.09 -1.97 8.32
N SER A 76 3.05 -2.66 8.92
CA SER A 76 3.54 -3.93 8.36
C SER A 76 3.74 -5.04 9.40
N ASN A 77 4.17 -6.20 8.89
CA ASN A 77 4.63 -7.38 9.65
C ASN A 77 5.76 -7.06 10.66
N ILE A 78 6.25 -5.81 10.64
CA ILE A 78 7.35 -5.26 11.40
C ILE A 78 6.86 -4.58 12.69
N ARG A 79 5.56 -4.55 12.98
CA ARG A 79 5.01 -3.97 14.24
C ARG A 79 5.67 -4.50 15.51
N VAL A 80 6.06 -5.78 15.52
CA VAL A 80 6.83 -6.38 16.62
C VAL A 80 8.25 -5.79 16.68
N ALA A 81 8.89 -5.65 15.53
CA ALA A 81 10.21 -5.01 15.44
C ALA A 81 10.14 -3.53 15.81
N TRP A 82 9.08 -2.79 15.49
CA TRP A 82 8.91 -1.39 15.92
C TRP A 82 8.78 -1.24 17.42
N LYS A 83 8.05 -2.13 18.10
CA LYS A 83 8.04 -2.18 19.57
C LYS A 83 9.43 -2.49 20.13
N GLY A 84 10.14 -3.42 19.49
CA GLY A 84 11.53 -3.71 19.83
C GLY A 84 12.44 -2.49 19.63
N LEU A 85 12.32 -1.80 18.50
CA LEU A 85 13.12 -0.64 18.14
C LEU A 85 12.87 0.52 19.10
N GLN A 86 11.58 0.76 19.41
CA GLN A 86 11.18 1.72 20.43
C GLN A 86 11.87 1.44 21.76
N ALA A 87 11.80 0.19 22.23
CA ALA A 87 12.43 -0.20 23.49
C ALA A 87 13.96 -0.07 23.43
N LEU A 88 14.57 -0.38 22.28
CA LEU A 88 16.00 -0.27 22.06
C LEU A 88 16.50 1.18 22.06
N PHE A 89 15.77 2.12 21.47
CA PHE A 89 16.11 3.54 21.52
C PHE A 89 15.80 4.16 22.87
N LEU A 90 14.75 3.72 23.57
CA LEU A 90 14.46 4.19 24.94
C LEU A 90 15.56 3.81 25.94
N LYS A 91 16.27 2.71 25.71
CA LYS A 91 17.44 2.32 26.53
C LYS A 91 18.60 3.30 26.38
N ASP A 92 18.82 3.82 25.17
CA ASP A 92 19.93 4.73 24.88
C ASP A 92 19.53 6.20 25.12
N CYS A 93 18.28 6.54 24.85
CA CYS A 93 17.72 7.87 25.00
C CYS A 93 16.30 7.80 25.60
N PHE A 94 16.21 7.98 26.91
CA PHE A 94 14.94 7.95 27.65
C PHE A 94 13.95 9.05 27.21
N TYR A 95 14.45 10.12 26.59
CA TYR A 95 13.64 11.27 26.15
C TYR A 95 13.11 11.15 24.71
N ALA A 96 13.42 10.06 24.00
CA ALA A 96 12.96 9.84 22.63
C ALA A 96 11.51 9.33 22.61
N TYR A 97 10.54 10.25 22.62
CA TYR A 97 9.12 9.90 22.63
C TYR A 97 8.69 9.20 21.34
N TYR A 98 8.03 8.06 21.48
CA TYR A 98 7.46 7.36 20.35
C TYR A 98 6.13 7.95 19.90
N ILE A 99 6.05 8.29 18.62
CA ILE A 99 4.84 8.75 17.97
C ILE A 99 4.48 7.76 16.87
N HIS A 100 3.37 7.07 17.06
CA HIS A 100 2.81 6.22 16.02
C HIS A 100 2.20 7.08 14.91
N CYS A 101 2.48 6.75 13.65
CA CYS A 101 1.98 7.51 12.51
C CYS A 101 0.45 7.72 12.55
N PHE A 102 0.03 8.99 12.52
CA PHE A 102 -1.37 9.39 12.61
C PHE A 102 -2.17 9.00 11.36
N ALA A 103 -1.56 9.09 10.17
CA ALA A 103 -2.20 8.68 8.93
C ALA A 103 -2.56 7.19 8.96
N HIS A 104 -1.65 6.34 9.45
CA HIS A 104 -1.93 4.91 9.62
C HIS A 104 -3.04 4.66 10.65
N ARG A 105 -3.03 5.36 11.80
CA ARG A 105 -4.11 5.24 12.80
C ARG A 105 -5.47 5.64 12.22
N SER A 106 -5.50 6.73 11.47
CA SER A 106 -6.73 7.22 10.83
C SER A 106 -7.26 6.21 9.83
N GLN A 107 -6.39 5.62 9.01
CA GLN A 107 -6.75 4.55 8.08
C GLN A 107 -7.35 3.33 8.81
N LEU A 108 -6.73 2.90 9.91
CA LEU A 108 -7.24 1.78 10.70
C LEU A 108 -8.62 2.06 11.31
N VAL A 109 -8.80 3.26 11.87
CA VAL A 109 -10.11 3.69 12.42
C VAL A 109 -11.17 3.75 11.33
N LEU A 110 -10.84 4.33 10.16
CA LEU A 110 -11.76 4.41 9.04
C LEU A 110 -12.19 3.02 8.55
N VAL A 111 -11.23 2.11 8.35
CA VAL A 111 -11.52 0.74 7.92
C VAL A 111 -12.34 0.00 8.98
N ALA A 112 -12.05 0.17 10.27
CA ALA A 112 -12.83 -0.44 11.35
C ALA A 112 -14.27 0.08 11.35
N ALA A 113 -14.46 1.40 11.42
CA ALA A 113 -15.78 2.02 11.44
C ALA A 113 -16.61 1.71 10.18
N SER A 114 -15.97 1.62 9.01
CA SER A 114 -16.64 1.27 7.76
C SER A 114 -17.23 -0.13 7.74
N LYS A 115 -16.67 -1.07 8.52
CA LYS A 115 -17.18 -2.45 8.61
C LYS A 115 -18.48 -2.52 9.42
N ASP A 116 -18.72 -1.54 10.28
CA ASP A 116 -19.95 -1.45 11.07
C ASP A 116 -21.11 -0.82 10.26
N VAL A 117 -20.82 -0.22 9.10
CA VAL A 117 -21.84 0.27 8.16
C VAL A 117 -22.15 -0.85 7.17
N HIS A 118 -23.34 -1.45 7.29
CA HIS A 118 -23.73 -2.65 6.53
C HIS A 118 -23.53 -2.50 5.02
N ASP A 119 -23.99 -1.40 4.43
CA ASP A 119 -23.91 -1.19 2.98
C ASP A 119 -22.47 -1.05 2.48
N VAL A 120 -21.62 -0.38 3.27
CA VAL A 120 -20.19 -0.21 2.94
C VAL A 120 -19.47 -1.56 3.06
N TRP A 121 -19.75 -2.31 4.13
CA TRP A 121 -19.22 -3.66 4.28
C TRP A 121 -19.65 -4.57 3.13
N LEU A 122 -20.94 -4.56 2.78
CA LEU A 122 -21.51 -5.38 1.71
C LEU A 122 -20.85 -5.04 0.37
N PHE A 123 -20.71 -3.75 0.06
CA PHE A 123 -20.02 -3.28 -1.14
C PHE A 123 -18.59 -3.82 -1.23
N PHE A 124 -17.76 -3.62 -0.19
CA PHE A 124 -16.37 -4.10 -0.20
C PHE A 124 -16.27 -5.63 -0.18
N SER A 125 -17.24 -6.33 0.41
CA SER A 125 -17.35 -7.78 0.35
C SER A 125 -17.62 -8.27 -1.06
N LYS A 126 -18.60 -7.68 -1.77
CA LYS A 126 -18.93 -8.03 -3.17
C LYS A 126 -17.77 -7.72 -4.11
N LEU A 127 -17.16 -6.55 -3.96
CA LEU A 127 -15.98 -6.17 -4.74
C LEU A 127 -14.81 -7.16 -4.51
N SER A 128 -14.58 -7.59 -3.27
CA SER A 128 -13.61 -8.65 -2.97
C SER A 128 -13.93 -9.98 -3.64
N CYS A 129 -15.20 -10.37 -3.72
CA CYS A 129 -15.59 -11.57 -4.46
C CYS A 129 -15.27 -11.46 -5.96
N ILE A 130 -15.60 -10.33 -6.59
CA ILE A 130 -15.32 -10.10 -8.02
C ILE A 130 -13.83 -10.21 -8.31
N VAL A 131 -12.99 -9.52 -7.52
CA VAL A 131 -11.54 -9.53 -7.73
C VAL A 131 -10.95 -10.92 -7.49
N ASN A 132 -11.42 -11.64 -6.46
CA ASN A 132 -10.96 -13.01 -6.21
C ASN A 132 -11.36 -13.96 -7.36
N LEU A 133 -12.58 -13.84 -7.88
CA LEU A 133 -13.07 -14.66 -8.98
C LEU A 133 -12.24 -14.47 -10.25
N VAL A 134 -12.01 -13.21 -10.64
CA VAL A 134 -11.21 -12.88 -11.83
C VAL A 134 -9.75 -13.28 -11.62
N SER A 135 -9.19 -13.02 -10.44
CA SER A 135 -7.77 -13.32 -10.15
C SER A 135 -7.48 -14.81 -10.02
N ALA A 136 -8.46 -15.62 -9.62
CA ALA A 136 -8.31 -17.07 -9.49
C ALA A 136 -8.28 -17.80 -10.84
N SER A 137 -8.81 -17.18 -11.90
CA SER A 137 -8.84 -17.76 -13.26
C SER A 137 -7.89 -17.02 -14.19
N PRO A 138 -6.78 -17.64 -14.64
CA PRO A 138 -5.89 -17.04 -15.63
C PRO A 138 -6.63 -16.63 -16.91
N LYS A 139 -7.67 -17.39 -17.29
CA LYS A 139 -8.52 -17.09 -18.44
C LYS A 139 -9.30 -15.79 -18.24
N LEU A 140 -10.01 -15.64 -17.12
CA LEU A 140 -10.79 -14.42 -16.84
C LEU A 140 -9.89 -13.20 -16.65
N SER A 141 -8.72 -13.39 -16.03
CA SER A 141 -7.72 -12.33 -15.89
C SER A 141 -7.19 -11.85 -17.24
N LEU A 142 -6.97 -12.77 -18.20
CA LEU A 142 -6.58 -12.43 -19.56
C LEU A 142 -7.72 -11.74 -20.32
N GLU A 143 -8.93 -12.29 -20.24
CA GLU A 143 -10.11 -11.74 -20.89
C GLU A 143 -10.37 -10.30 -20.43
N LEU A 144 -10.31 -10.04 -19.13
CA LEU A 144 -10.45 -8.69 -18.57
C LEU A 144 -9.38 -7.72 -19.09
N LYS A 145 -8.12 -8.18 -19.22
CA LYS A 145 -7.06 -7.35 -19.79
C LYS A 145 -7.33 -7.02 -21.25
N CYS A 146 -7.70 -8.01 -22.05
CA CYS A 146 -7.98 -7.82 -23.48
C CYS A 146 -9.19 -6.90 -23.70
N THR A 147 -10.28 -7.07 -22.94
CA THR A 147 -11.43 -6.18 -23.01
C THR A 147 -11.04 -4.75 -22.64
N ARG A 148 -10.22 -4.56 -21.60
CA ARG A 148 -9.75 -3.23 -21.21
C ARG A 148 -8.82 -2.60 -22.26
N GLU A 149 -7.95 -3.40 -22.86
CA GLU A 149 -7.08 -2.95 -23.96
C GLU A 149 -7.89 -2.44 -25.15
N PHE A 150 -8.98 -3.14 -25.48
CA PHE A 150 -9.88 -2.75 -26.55
C PHE A 150 -10.60 -1.42 -26.23
N GLU A 151 -11.21 -1.29 -25.05
CA GLU A 151 -11.86 -0.05 -24.60
C GLU A 151 -10.90 1.15 -24.66
N VAL A 152 -9.68 0.98 -24.14
CA VAL A 152 -8.68 2.06 -24.15
C VAL A 152 -8.30 2.44 -25.58
N ALA A 153 -8.16 1.47 -26.48
CA ALA A 153 -7.87 1.74 -27.89
C ALA A 153 -9.01 2.53 -28.56
N GLU A 154 -10.26 2.20 -28.24
CA GLU A 154 -11.45 2.90 -28.74
C GLU A 154 -11.53 4.34 -28.21
N MET A 155 -11.35 4.54 -26.90
CA MET A 155 -11.32 5.87 -26.27
C MET A 155 -10.16 6.75 -26.78
N VAL A 156 -9.03 6.14 -27.16
CA VAL A 156 -7.92 6.87 -27.81
C VAL A 156 -8.28 7.25 -29.24
N ALA A 157 -8.93 6.35 -29.99
CA ALA A 157 -9.38 6.60 -31.35
C ALA A 157 -10.48 7.67 -31.43
N SER A 158 -11.38 7.73 -30.43
CA SER A 158 -12.43 8.76 -30.32
C SER A 158 -11.89 10.12 -29.84
N GLY A 159 -10.64 10.17 -29.37
CA GLY A 159 -10.00 11.38 -28.86
C GLY A 159 -10.36 11.74 -27.42
N GLU A 160 -11.09 10.87 -26.72
CA GLU A 160 -11.45 11.03 -25.31
C GLU A 160 -10.24 10.86 -24.37
N LEU A 161 -9.26 10.03 -24.78
CA LEU A 161 -8.01 9.84 -24.05
C LEU A 161 -6.80 10.37 -24.83
N LYS A 162 -5.98 11.17 -24.16
CA LYS A 162 -4.67 11.60 -24.67
C LYS A 162 -3.64 10.48 -24.50
N THR A 163 -2.75 10.35 -25.48
CA THR A 163 -1.60 9.43 -25.40
C THR A 163 -0.38 10.13 -24.78
N GLY A 164 0.43 9.38 -24.04
CA GLY A 164 1.63 9.92 -23.38
C GLY A 164 2.46 8.83 -22.71
N LYS A 165 3.73 9.10 -22.38
CA LYS A 165 4.58 8.15 -21.66
C LYS A 165 3.94 7.84 -20.29
N ARG A 166 3.65 6.56 -20.04
CA ARG A 166 2.93 6.03 -18.87
C ARG A 166 1.43 6.37 -18.78
N ALA A 167 0.85 7.01 -19.78
CA ALA A 167 -0.61 7.18 -19.86
C ALA A 167 -1.29 5.86 -20.25
N ASN A 168 -2.50 5.62 -19.75
CA ASN A 168 -3.36 4.49 -20.11
C ASN A 168 -2.71 3.10 -19.92
N GLN A 169 -1.78 2.97 -18.96
CA GLN A 169 -1.18 1.67 -18.64
C GLN A 169 -2.25 0.70 -18.16
N ILE A 170 -2.31 -0.47 -18.78
CA ILE A 170 -3.20 -1.55 -18.38
C ILE A 170 -2.80 -2.03 -16.99
N ARG A 171 -3.72 -1.91 -16.05
CA ARG A 171 -3.55 -2.33 -14.66
C ARG A 171 -4.58 -3.40 -14.35
N VAL A 172 -4.22 -4.32 -13.46
CA VAL A 172 -5.12 -5.40 -13.02
C VAL A 172 -5.95 -4.92 -11.83
N LEU A 173 -7.17 -5.43 -11.68
CA LEU A 173 -7.90 -5.33 -10.41
C LEU A 173 -7.04 -5.95 -9.29
N GLN A 174 -6.60 -5.14 -8.33
CA GLN A 174 -5.85 -5.65 -7.17
C GLN A 174 -6.61 -5.36 -5.90
N ARG A 175 -6.59 -6.32 -4.98
CA ARG A 175 -7.24 -6.22 -3.67
C ARG A 175 -6.70 -5.05 -2.85
N ALA A 176 -7.58 -4.37 -2.12
CA ALA A 176 -7.17 -3.40 -1.11
C ALA A 176 -6.34 -4.09 0.00
N GLY A 177 -5.09 -3.69 0.19
CA GLY A 177 -4.30 -4.07 1.36
C GLY A 177 -4.78 -3.31 2.59
N VAL A 178 -5.14 -3.99 3.67
CA VAL A 178 -5.68 -3.37 4.90
C VAL A 178 -4.72 -2.32 5.48
N THR A 179 -3.41 -2.51 5.27
CA THR A 179 -2.38 -1.69 5.90
C THR A 179 -1.73 -0.64 5.01
N ARG A 180 -1.79 -0.79 3.68
CA ARG A 180 -1.25 0.19 2.73
C ARG A 180 -2.20 1.37 2.57
N TRP A 181 -1.69 2.60 2.71
CA TRP A 181 -2.52 3.81 2.64
C TRP A 181 -3.28 3.92 1.32
N SER A 182 -4.50 4.46 1.37
CA SER A 182 -5.35 4.71 0.19
C SER A 182 -5.66 3.47 -0.68
N SER A 183 -5.38 2.26 -0.19
CA SER A 183 -5.63 1.02 -0.93
C SER A 183 -7.11 0.85 -1.26
N HIS A 184 -8.01 1.22 -0.35
CA HIS A 184 -9.46 1.15 -0.54
C HIS A 184 -9.93 2.17 -1.59
N PHE A 185 -9.37 3.39 -1.57
CA PHE A 185 -9.61 4.38 -2.62
C PHE A 185 -9.13 3.86 -3.98
N SER A 186 -7.90 3.37 -4.04
CA SER A 186 -7.33 2.80 -5.27
C SER A 186 -8.14 1.60 -5.76
N TYR A 187 -8.70 0.81 -4.85
CA TYR A 187 -9.51 -0.36 -5.16
C TYR A 187 -10.84 0.02 -5.82
N VAL A 188 -11.52 1.02 -5.26
CA VAL A 188 -12.77 1.56 -5.82
C VAL A 188 -12.51 2.30 -7.13
N ALA A 189 -11.48 3.15 -7.19
CA ALA A 189 -11.11 3.87 -8.40
C ALA A 189 -10.84 2.92 -9.58
N ARG A 190 -10.16 1.79 -9.32
CA ARG A 190 -9.91 0.76 -10.33
C ARG A 190 -11.16 0.03 -10.79
N LEU A 191 -12.09 -0.25 -9.87
CA LEU A 191 -13.38 -0.82 -10.25
C LEU A 191 -14.14 0.14 -11.16
N ILE A 192 -14.21 1.43 -10.79
CA ILE A 192 -14.88 2.46 -11.61
C ILE A 192 -14.23 2.55 -12.99
N GLU A 193 -12.90 2.55 -13.04
CA GLU A 193 -12.15 2.62 -14.29
C GLU A 193 -12.40 1.41 -15.20
N MET A 194 -12.55 0.21 -14.63
CA MET A 194 -12.68 -1.06 -15.36
C MET A 194 -14.11 -1.64 -15.29
N PHE A 195 -15.12 -0.82 -14.97
CA PHE A 195 -16.45 -1.31 -14.64
C PHE A 195 -17.10 -2.05 -15.81
N ASP A 196 -17.05 -1.47 -17.00
CA ASP A 196 -17.67 -2.01 -18.22
C ASP A 196 -16.99 -3.31 -18.65
N ALA A 197 -15.65 -3.32 -18.70
CA ALA A 197 -14.86 -4.53 -18.97
C ALA A 197 -15.14 -5.65 -17.94
N THR A 198 -15.26 -5.29 -16.66
CA THR A 198 -15.53 -6.27 -15.59
C THR A 198 -16.93 -6.85 -15.73
N SER A 199 -17.93 -6.01 -16.02
CA SER A 199 -19.31 -6.46 -16.26
C SER A 199 -19.38 -7.39 -17.45
N SER A 200 -18.74 -7.04 -18.57
CA SER A 200 -18.70 -7.85 -19.79
C SER A 200 -18.12 -9.25 -19.54
N VAL A 201 -17.01 -9.34 -18.80
CA VAL A 201 -16.39 -10.64 -18.45
C VAL A 201 -17.28 -11.48 -17.52
N LEU A 202 -17.97 -10.85 -16.58
CA LEU A 202 -18.90 -11.55 -15.68
C LEU A 202 -20.15 -12.04 -16.42
N GLU A 203 -20.69 -11.26 -17.34
CA GLU A 203 -21.81 -11.64 -18.20
C GLU A 203 -21.43 -12.82 -19.11
N ASN A 204 -20.28 -12.73 -19.80
CA ASN A 204 -19.74 -13.83 -20.61
C ASN A 204 -19.55 -15.11 -19.79
N MET A 205 -19.18 -15.00 -18.51
CA MET A 205 -19.05 -16.17 -17.63
C MET A 205 -20.42 -16.81 -17.34
N VAL A 206 -21.46 -16.01 -17.10
CA VAL A 206 -22.82 -16.50 -16.87
C VAL A 206 -23.33 -17.20 -18.13
N ASP A 207 -23.14 -16.63 -19.30
CA ASP A 207 -23.58 -17.20 -20.58
C ASP A 207 -22.84 -18.50 -20.92
N ASN A 208 -21.52 -18.53 -20.70
CA ASN A 208 -20.72 -19.75 -20.90
C ASN A 208 -21.01 -20.83 -19.85
N GLY A 209 -21.38 -20.43 -18.62
CA GLY A 209 -21.81 -21.34 -17.57
C GLY A 209 -23.20 -21.94 -17.81
N LEU A 210 -24.14 -21.14 -18.35
CA LEU A 210 -25.44 -21.59 -18.83
C LEU A 210 -25.32 -22.54 -20.03
N ASN A 211 -24.36 -22.30 -20.94
CA ASN A 211 -24.09 -23.17 -22.08
C ASN A 211 -23.44 -24.51 -21.70
N ASN A 212 -22.79 -24.62 -20.54
CA ASN A 212 -22.19 -25.87 -20.07
C ASN A 212 -23.19 -26.82 -19.37
N ASN A 213 -24.44 -26.41 -19.17
CA ASN A 213 -25.52 -27.28 -18.67
C ASN A 213 -26.31 -28.01 -19.76
N ILE A 214 -25.84 -27.97 -21.02
CA ILE A 214 -26.45 -28.75 -22.11
C ILE A 214 -25.38 -29.62 -22.78
N ARG A 215 -24.92 -30.66 -22.08
CA ARG A 215 -24.46 -31.89 -22.74
C ARG A 215 -24.51 -33.11 -21.83
N GLY A 216 -25.70 -33.71 -21.81
CA GLY A 216 -25.88 -35.16 -21.94
C GLY A 216 -25.50 -36.03 -20.75
N GLU A 217 -26.52 -36.38 -19.97
CA GLU A 217 -26.62 -37.75 -19.47
C GLU A 217 -26.44 -38.74 -20.63
N ALA A 218 -25.57 -39.74 -20.44
CA ALA A 218 -25.70 -41.04 -21.09
C ALA A 218 -24.95 -42.11 -20.27
N LYS A 219 -25.75 -42.92 -19.58
CA LYS A 219 -25.56 -44.29 -19.05
C LYS A 219 -24.22 -44.70 -18.45
#